data_AF-A0A1F3LQI0-F1
#
_entry.id   AF-A0A1F3LQI0-F1
#
_cell.length_a   1.000
_cell.length_b   1.000
_cell.length_c   1.000
_cell.angle_alpha   90.00
_cell.angle_beta   90.00
_cell.angle_gamma   90.00
#
_symmetry.space_group_name_H-M   'P 1'
#
loop_
_entity.id
_entity.type
_entity.pdbx_description
1 polymer ?
#
loop_
_entity_poly.entity_id
_entity_poly.type
_entity_poly.pdbx_seq_one_letter_code
_entity_poly.pdbx_strand_id
1 'polypeptide(L)' 'MERFTTTHSPKSRVKRIIDHNPKDIWNNEVCVMYGEYSITAQEVANSLNMAYELRQLSPSATKKQMQEIINKYR' A
#
# COMPACT_ATOMS: atom_id res chain seq x y z
N MET A 1 4.19 6.97 -10.43
CA MET A 1 3.44 5.71 -10.51
C MET A 1 3.39 5.13 -9.11
N GLU A 2 2.24 4.68 -8.63
CA GLU A 2 2.12 4.05 -7.30
C GLU A 2 2.88 2.73 -7.27
N ARG A 3 3.51 2.43 -6.12
CA ARG A 3 4.24 1.17 -5.96
C ARG A 3 3.30 0.00 -5.74
N PHE A 4 2.24 0.21 -4.97
CA PHE A 4 1.25 -0.80 -4.65
C PHE A 4 -0.09 -0.45 -5.28
N THR A 5 -0.72 -1.39 -5.98
CA THR A 5 -2.08 -1.20 -6.51
C THR A 5 -2.98 -2.37 -6.12
N THR A 6 -4.29 -2.13 -6.09
CA THR A 6 -5.25 -3.22 -5.93
C THR A 6 -5.71 -3.72 -7.29
N THR A 7 -5.91 -5.03 -7.40
CA THR A 7 -6.55 -5.66 -8.56
C THR A 7 -7.72 -6.51 -8.09
N HIS A 8 -8.79 -6.49 -8.88
CA HIS A 8 -9.94 -7.34 -8.66
C HIS A 8 -9.82 -8.57 -9.56
N SER A 9 -9.96 -9.76 -8.99
CA SER A 9 -10.10 -10.97 -9.78
C SER A 9 -11.58 -11.17 -10.10
N PRO A 10 -12.00 -11.23 -11.37
CA PRO A 10 -13.40 -11.53 -11.69
C PRO A 10 -13.82 -12.94 -11.23
N LYS A 11 -12.86 -13.80 -10.86
CA LYS A 11 -13.09 -15.17 -10.39
C LYS A 11 -13.05 -15.32 -8.86
N SER A 12 -12.75 -14.26 -8.11
CA SER A 12 -12.61 -14.34 -6.65
C SER A 12 -13.06 -13.05 -5.97
N ARG A 13 -13.77 -13.18 -4.84
CA ARG A 13 -14.11 -12.04 -3.98
C ARG A 13 -12.89 -11.41 -3.31
N VAL A 14 -11.74 -12.09 -3.35
CA VAL A 14 -10.47 -11.61 -2.80
C VAL A 14 -9.85 -10.57 -3.73
N LYS A 15 -9.66 -9.35 -3.21
CA LYS A 15 -8.84 -8.33 -3.87
C LYS A 15 -7.37 -8.62 -3.61
N ARG A 16 -6.52 -8.46 -4.63
CA ARG A 16 -5.07 -8.66 -4.52
C ARG A 16 -4.37 -7.31 -4.48
N ILE A 17 -3.36 -7.18 -3.64
CA ILE A 17 -2.43 -6.06 -3.68
C ILE A 17 -1.22 -6.51 -4.50
N ILE A 18 -0.81 -5.69 -5.46
CA ILE A 18 0.33 -5.95 -6.34
C ILE A 18 1.43 -4.95 -5.98
N ASP A 19 2.61 -5.44 -5.57
CA ASP A 19 3.83 -4.64 -5.52
C ASP A 19 4.46 -4.64 -6.92
N HIS A 20 4.62 -3.46 -7.52
CA HIS A 20 5.24 -3.29 -8.84
C HIS A 20 6.77 -3.28 -8.78
N ASN A 21 7.36 -3.26 -7.58
CA ASN A 21 8.80 -3.33 -7.37
C ASN A 21 9.18 -4.30 -6.23
N PRO A 22 8.82 -5.59 -6.35
CA PRO A 22 9.14 -6.59 -5.34
C PRO A 22 10.64 -6.89 -5.36
N LYS A 23 11.25 -7.02 -4.17
CA LYS A 23 12.63 -7.48 -4.06
C LYS A 23 12.74 -8.99 -4.37
N ASP A 24 11.75 -9.74 -3.93
CA ASP A 24 11.64 -11.18 -4.10
C ASP A 24 10.22 -11.53 -4.57
N ILE A 25 10.09 -12.55 -5.43
CA ILE A 25 8.80 -13.02 -5.95
C ILE A 25 8.66 -14.49 -5.59
N TRP A 26 7.66 -14.82 -4.78
CA TRP A 26 7.33 -16.20 -4.44
C TRP A 26 5.98 -16.57 -5.05
N ASN A 27 5.92 -17.73 -5.70
CA ASN A 27 4.79 -18.10 -6.57
C ASN A 27 3.45 -18.30 -5.83
N ASN A 28 3.45 -18.45 -4.49
CA ASN A 28 2.27 -18.88 -3.72
C ASN A 28 2.04 -18.11 -2.40
N GLU A 29 2.60 -16.93 -2.21
CA GLU A 29 2.33 -16.17 -0.98
C GLU A 29 0.95 -15.51 -1.00
N VAL A 30 0.16 -15.83 0.03
CA VAL A 30 -1.08 -15.13 0.35
C VAL A 30 -0.91 -14.49 1.72
N CYS A 31 -0.88 -13.17 1.78
CA CYS A 31 -0.98 -12.44 3.03
C CYS A 31 -2.46 -12.24 3.37
N VAL A 32 -2.90 -12.82 4.49
CA VAL A 32 -4.25 -12.61 5.03
C VAL A 32 -4.17 -11.63 6.18
N MET A 33 -4.91 -10.53 6.09
CA MET A 33 -5.01 -9.55 7.16
C MET A 33 -6.32 -9.77 7.93
N TYR A 34 -6.20 -10.02 9.23
CA TYR A 34 -7.33 -10.08 10.14
C TYR A 34 -7.45 -8.73 10.85
N GLY A 35 -8.65 -8.15 10.84
CA GLY A 35 -8.94 -6.91 11.55
C GLY A 35 -10.32 -6.97 12.17
N GLU A 36 -10.48 -6.34 13.34
CA GLU A 36 -11.79 -6.21 14.01
C GLU A 36 -12.75 -5.31 13.23
N TYR A 37 -12.20 -4.43 12.38
CA TYR A 37 -12.94 -3.55 11.48
C TYR A 37 -12.81 -4.00 10.02
N SER A 38 -13.79 -3.61 9.19
CA SER A 38 -13.78 -3.89 7.75
C SER A 38 -12.71 -3.05 7.04
N ILE A 39 -11.46 -3.52 7.06
CA ILE A 39 -10.35 -2.93 6.30
C ILE A 39 -10.41 -3.44 4.85
N THR A 40 -10.46 -2.52 3.91
CA THR A 40 -10.44 -2.83 2.48
C THR A 40 -9.01 -2.97 1.97
N ALA A 41 -8.82 -3.78 0.92
CA ALA A 41 -7.52 -3.88 0.24
C ALA A 41 -7.02 -2.53 -0.29
N GLN A 42 -7.93 -1.59 -0.58
CA GLN A 42 -7.55 -0.25 -1.07
C GLN A 42 -6.94 0.60 0.04
N GLU A 43 -7.52 0.58 1.24
CA GLU A 43 -6.96 1.28 2.41
C GLU A 43 -5.56 0.74 2.75
N VAL A 44 -5.36 -0.57 2.61
CA VAL A 44 -4.04 -1.18 2.81
C VAL A 44 -3.07 -0.75 1.71
N ALA A 45 -3.47 -0.78 0.44
CA ALA A 45 -2.62 -0.31 -0.66
C ALA A 45 -2.22 1.16 -0.50
N ASN A 46 -3.17 2.03 -0.11
CA ASN A 46 -2.92 3.44 0.22
C ASN A 46 -1.93 3.57 1.38
N SER A 47 -2.10 2.79 2.45
CA SER A 47 -1.19 2.80 3.60
C SER A 47 0.23 2.37 3.23
N LEU A 48 0.38 1.36 2.38
CA LEU A 48 1.68 0.90 1.88
C LEU A 48 2.34 1.96 0.98
N ASN A 49 1.57 2.60 0.09
CA ASN A 49 2.07 3.70 -0.75
C ASN A 49 2.50 4.90 0.09
N MET A 50 1.68 5.30 1.08
CA MET A 50 2.02 6.38 2.02
C MET A 50 3.32 6.07 2.77
N ALA A 51 3.45 4.87 3.33
CA ALA A 51 4.67 4.46 4.04
C ALA A 51 5.90 4.45 3.12
N TYR A 52 5.73 4.04 1.86
CA TYR A 52 6.81 4.06 0.87
C TYR A 52 7.25 5.48 0.53
N GLU A 53 6.33 6.40 0.25
CA GLU A 53 6.65 7.79 -0.06
C GLU A 53 7.28 8.51 1.14
N LEU A 54 6.76 8.29 2.35
CA LEU A 54 7.36 8.83 3.57
C LEU A 54 8.81 8.36 3.79
N ARG A 55 9.12 7.09 3.46
CA ARG A 55 10.49 6.55 3.56
C ARG A 55 11.47 7.13 2.56
N GLN A 56 10.99 7.70 1.44
CA GLN A 56 11.86 8.35 0.45
C GLN A 56 12.22 9.79 0.81
N LEU A 57 11.58 10.37 1.82
CA LEU A 57 11.88 11.71 2.26
C LEU A 57 13.32 11.79 2.82
N SER A 58 13.95 12.93 2.57
CA SER A 58 15.23 13.28 3.22
C SER A 58 15.08 13.30 4.74
N PRO A 59 16.12 12.96 5.52
CA PRO A 59 16.14 13.19 6.96
C PRO A 59 15.85 14.65 7.37
N SER A 60 16.09 15.61 6.47
CA SER A 60 15.79 17.03 6.65
C SER A 60 14.37 17.43 6.22
N ALA A 61 13.50 16.48 5.89
CA ALA A 61 12.15 16.76 5.43
C ALA A 61 11.32 17.46 6.50
N THR A 62 10.55 18.46 6.07
CA THR A 62 9.72 19.25 6.95
C THR A 62 8.42 18.50 7.29
N LYS A 63 7.82 18.86 8.44
CA LYS A 63 6.48 18.39 8.82
C LYS A 63 5.44 18.64 7.72
N LYS A 64 5.56 19.76 7.00
CA LYS A 64 4.65 20.11 5.90
C LYS A 64 4.71 19.07 4.77
N GLN A 65 5.91 18.69 4.34
CA GLN A 65 6.09 17.68 3.28
C GLN A 65 5.57 16.30 3.70
N MET A 66 5.77 15.90 4.96
CA MET A 66 5.20 14.67 5.50
C MET A 66 3.66 14.71 5.49
N GLN A 67 3.08 15.85 5.89
CA GLN A 67 1.63 16.03 5.94
C GLN A 67 0.99 16.03 4.54
N GLU A 68 1.65 16.58 3.54
CA GLU A 68 1.20 16.54 2.14
C GLU A 68 1.08 15.09 1.64
N ILE A 69 2.05 14.23 1.98
CA ILE A 69 2.00 12.80 1.65
C ILE A 69 0.88 12.10 2.40
N ILE A 70 0.70 12.36 3.71
CA ILE A 70 -0.39 11.75 4.49
C ILE A 70 -1.75 12.14 3.90
N ASN A 71 -1.95 13.41 3.56
CA ASN A 71 -3.21 13.92 3.01
C ASN A 71 -3.52 13.35 1.62
N LYS A 72 -2.52 12.93 0.84
CA LYS A 72 -2.70 12.30 -0.47
C LYS A 72 -3.39 10.93 -0.38
N TYR A 73 -3.24 10.23 0.75
CA TYR A 73 -3.69 8.84 0.92
C TYR A 73 -4.81 8.66 1.97
N ARG A 74 -5.29 9.77 2.53
CA ARG A 74 -6.34 9.82 3.56
C ARG A 74 -7.70 10.08 2.93
#